data_AF-A0A497TGZ2-F1
#
_entry.id   AF-A0A497TGZ2-F1
#
_cell.length_a   1.000
_cell.length_b   1.000
_cell.length_c   1.000
_cell.angle_alpha   90.00
_cell.angle_beta   90.00
_cell.angle_gamma   90.00
#
_symmetry.space_group_name_H-M   'P 1'
#
loop_
_entity.id
_entity.type
_entity.pdbx_description
1 polymer ?
#
loop_
_entity_poly.entity_id
_entity_poly.type
_entity_poly.pdbx_seq_one_letter_code
_entity_poly.pdbx_strand_id
1 'polypeptide(L)'
;MKSQIKTAIVASIAVVLISTNVLAAGGGKGRSGGNNRGIGSSGLDPNEASHLTFMREEEKLARDVYLRLAEWYPDQGVFNKIATTSEQTHTDTMRDKLAQYGLEDPNPDTNNLPQSIGVFTGEEWGWYFDEKFAALTAAAASSELDALYVGAYIEELDMHDIANCPQVMVDAGYTDPCGLNYTDESGLINAYRSLIDGSESHLRAYVGQIEAVIGVDNYEAQYLSQEDVDAILSR
;
A
#
# COMPACT_ATOMS: atom_id res chain seq x y z
N MET A 1 33.89 -10.76 -31.31
CA MET A 1 32.56 -11.39 -31.47
C MET A 1 32.33 -12.25 -30.23
N LYS A 2 31.44 -11.96 -29.28
CA LYS A 2 30.11 -11.38 -29.35
C LYS A 2 29.91 -10.37 -28.21
N SER A 3 29.12 -9.35 -28.53
CA SER A 3 28.71 -8.25 -27.65
C SER A 3 27.96 -8.75 -26.42
N GLN A 4 28.38 -8.34 -25.23
CA GLN A 4 27.62 -8.44 -23.99
C GLN A 4 26.83 -7.13 -23.87
N ILE A 5 25.63 -7.10 -24.44
CA ILE A 5 24.69 -6.01 -24.21
C ILE A 5 24.07 -6.29 -22.83
N LYS A 6 24.60 -5.64 -21.80
CA LYS A 6 23.90 -5.49 -20.53
C LYS A 6 22.85 -4.42 -20.74
N THR A 7 21.63 -4.80 -21.08
CA THR A 7 20.48 -3.90 -20.98
C THR A 7 19.92 -4.06 -19.58
N ALA A 8 20.41 -3.25 -18.64
CA ALA A 8 19.70 -3.02 -17.40
C ALA A 8 18.50 -2.12 -17.76
N ILE A 9 17.31 -2.72 -17.87
CA ILE A 9 16.07 -1.95 -17.84
C ILE A 9 15.74 -1.79 -16.37
N VAL A 10 16.35 -0.78 -15.73
CA VAL A 10 15.85 -0.30 -14.44
C VAL A 10 14.60 0.51 -14.79
N ALA A 11 13.43 -0.11 -14.67
CA ALA A 11 12.17 0.62 -14.68
C ALA A 11 12.07 1.35 -13.35
N SER A 12 12.81 2.45 -13.18
CA SER A 12 12.57 3.38 -12.09
C SER A 12 11.16 3.92 -12.29
N ILE A 13 10.19 3.48 -11.49
CA ILE A 13 8.90 4.12 -11.35
C ILE A 13 9.17 5.47 -10.68
N ALA A 14 9.60 6.45 -11.47
CA ALA A 14 9.79 7.81 -11.02
C ALA A 14 8.40 8.39 -10.73
N VAL A 15 8.05 8.44 -9.45
CA VAL A 15 6.88 9.20 -8.97
C VAL A 15 7.17 10.67 -9.26
N VAL A 16 6.53 11.21 -10.30
CA VAL A 16 6.59 12.64 -10.61
C VAL A 16 5.68 13.36 -9.61
N LEU A 17 6.26 13.90 -8.55
CA LEU A 17 5.58 14.84 -7.66
C LEU A 17 5.36 16.16 -8.40
N ILE A 18 4.14 16.40 -8.89
CA ILE A 18 3.74 17.72 -9.35
C ILE A 18 3.25 18.51 -8.15
N SER A 19 4.17 19.23 -7.49
CA SER A 19 3.82 20.20 -6.46
C SER A 19 3.08 21.38 -7.10
N THR A 20 1.74 21.42 -6.98
CA THR A 20 0.98 22.65 -7.28
C THR A 20 0.92 23.51 -6.02
N ASN A 21 1.55 24.67 -6.07
CA ASN A 21 1.42 25.69 -5.04
C ASN A 21 0.01 26.30 -5.12
N VAL A 22 -0.91 25.84 -4.29
CA VAL A 22 -2.17 26.55 -4.03
C VAL A 22 -1.92 27.60 -2.95
N LEU A 23 -1.78 28.86 -3.37
CA LEU A 23 -1.79 30.01 -2.49
C LEU A 23 -3.21 30.21 -1.92
N ALA A 24 -3.44 29.81 -0.67
CA ALA A 24 -4.59 30.24 0.10
C ALA A 24 -4.20 31.45 0.97
N ALA A 25 -4.84 32.59 0.73
CA ALA A 25 -4.64 33.84 1.44
C ALA A 25 -5.79 34.16 2.40
N GLY A 26 -5.43 34.57 3.63
CA GLY A 26 -6.28 35.25 4.62
C GLY A 26 -6.85 34.31 5.69
N GLY A 27 -6.69 34.49 7.00
CA GLY A 27 -6.27 35.63 7.82
C GLY A 27 -7.23 35.73 9.01
N GLY A 28 -6.76 35.49 10.25
CA GLY A 28 -7.61 35.64 11.44
C GLY A 28 -6.97 35.22 12.77
N LYS A 29 -6.90 36.15 13.72
CA LYS A 29 -6.26 36.10 15.04
C LYS A 29 -6.91 35.13 16.05
N GLY A 30 -6.07 34.29 16.68
CA GLY A 30 -5.85 34.07 18.13
C GLY A 30 -7.00 33.86 19.13
N ARG A 31 -6.93 32.77 19.92
CA ARG A 31 -6.82 32.76 21.42
C ARG A 31 -6.81 31.34 22.00
N SER A 32 -5.79 31.08 22.82
CA SER A 32 -5.79 30.43 24.14
C SER A 32 -6.75 29.26 24.44
N GLY A 33 -6.14 28.09 24.69
CA GLY A 33 -6.32 27.33 25.94
C GLY A 33 -7.63 26.57 26.11
N GLY A 34 -7.58 25.27 25.85
CA GLY A 34 -8.59 24.31 26.30
C GLY A 34 -8.07 22.89 26.11
N ASN A 35 -7.96 22.14 27.22
CA ASN A 35 -7.73 20.70 27.23
C ASN A 35 -8.79 20.01 26.36
N ASN A 36 -8.43 19.68 25.13
CA ASN A 36 -9.28 18.89 24.26
C ASN A 36 -8.89 17.43 24.49
N ARG A 37 -9.56 16.78 25.44
CA ARG A 37 -9.73 15.33 25.37
C ARG A 37 -10.55 15.09 24.11
N GLY A 38 -9.83 14.87 23.01
CA GLY A 38 -10.42 14.46 21.74
C GLY A 38 -11.34 13.29 22.01
N ILE A 39 -12.49 13.29 21.35
CA ILE A 39 -13.36 12.14 21.29
C ILE A 39 -12.58 11.10 20.49
N GLY A 40 -11.69 10.38 21.16
CA GLY A 40 -11.04 9.21 20.61
C GLY A 40 -12.12 8.17 20.38
N SER A 41 -12.11 7.58 19.18
CA SER A 41 -12.46 6.16 19.03
C SER A 41 -11.96 5.39 20.25
N SER A 42 -12.75 4.45 20.77
CA SER A 42 -12.44 3.84 22.06
C SER A 42 -11.11 3.08 22.02
N GLY A 43 -10.00 3.74 22.37
CA GLY A 43 -8.67 3.17 22.46
C GLY A 43 -7.60 3.84 21.59
N LEU A 44 -7.94 4.40 20.43
CA LEU A 44 -6.92 4.90 19.49
C LEU A 44 -6.63 6.40 19.66
N ASP A 45 -5.37 6.75 19.47
CA ASP A 45 -4.98 8.14 19.24
C ASP A 45 -5.20 8.58 17.78
N PRO A 46 -5.07 9.89 17.46
CA PRO A 46 -5.29 10.37 16.10
C PRO A 46 -4.35 9.79 15.03
N ASN A 47 -3.08 9.49 15.37
CA ASN A 47 -2.15 8.89 14.42
C ASN A 47 -2.56 7.45 14.11
N GLU A 48 -2.92 6.67 15.13
CA GLU A 48 -3.38 5.29 14.96
C GLU A 48 -4.69 5.22 14.16
N ALA A 49 -5.63 6.13 14.42
CA ALA A 49 -6.90 6.19 13.71
C ALA A 49 -6.73 6.51 12.22
N SER A 50 -5.90 7.51 11.89
CA SER A 50 -5.61 7.86 10.49
C SER A 50 -4.78 6.79 9.80
N HIS A 51 -3.82 6.16 10.49
CA HIS A 51 -3.01 5.06 9.93
C HIS A 51 -3.86 3.83 9.62
N LEU A 52 -4.74 3.42 10.54
CA LEU A 52 -5.68 2.32 10.29
C LEU A 52 -6.62 2.62 9.10
N THR A 53 -7.07 3.87 8.99
CA THR A 53 -7.89 4.32 7.85
C THR A 53 -7.10 4.25 6.54
N PHE A 54 -5.83 4.65 6.57
CA PHE A 54 -4.93 4.53 5.42
C PHE A 54 -4.73 3.06 5.01
N MET A 55 -4.41 2.17 5.96
CA MET A 55 -4.18 0.75 5.67
C MET A 55 -5.43 0.08 5.08
N ARG A 56 -6.63 0.48 5.50
CA ARG A 56 -7.87 0.00 4.86
C ARG A 56 -7.91 0.27 3.35
N GLU A 57 -7.46 1.45 2.93
CA GLU A 57 -7.44 1.82 1.52
C GLU A 57 -6.22 1.24 0.78
N GLU A 58 -5.09 1.04 1.46
CA GLU A 58 -3.89 0.43 0.89
C GLU A 58 -4.05 -1.06 0.56
N GLU A 59 -4.60 -1.86 1.48
CA GLU A 59 -4.92 -3.26 1.21
C GLU A 59 -5.95 -3.40 0.07
N LYS A 60 -6.89 -2.44 0.00
CA LYS A 60 -7.84 -2.34 -1.12
C LYS A 60 -7.11 -1.99 -2.43
N LEU A 61 -6.11 -1.11 -2.40
CA LEU A 61 -5.28 -0.77 -3.56
C LEU A 61 -4.56 -2.01 -4.09
N ALA A 62 -3.90 -2.78 -3.22
CA ALA A 62 -3.25 -4.03 -3.60
C ALA A 62 -4.25 -4.97 -4.28
N ARG A 63 -5.38 -5.26 -3.61
CA ARG A 63 -6.46 -6.10 -4.16
C ARG A 63 -6.92 -5.63 -5.54
N ASP A 64 -7.25 -4.35 -5.67
CA ASP A 64 -7.88 -3.80 -6.87
C ASP A 64 -6.88 -3.76 -8.04
N VAL A 65 -5.62 -3.42 -7.79
CA VAL A 65 -4.55 -3.53 -8.79
C VAL A 65 -4.44 -4.98 -9.25
N TYR A 66 -4.34 -5.95 -8.33
CA TYR A 66 -4.18 -7.36 -8.70
C TYR A 66 -5.40 -7.93 -9.42
N LEU A 67 -6.62 -7.49 -9.11
CA LEU A 67 -7.82 -7.83 -9.89
C LEU A 67 -7.73 -7.28 -11.32
N ARG A 68 -7.24 -6.04 -11.50
CA ARG A 68 -7.00 -5.47 -12.84
C ARG A 68 -5.90 -6.23 -13.58
N LEU A 69 -4.81 -6.60 -12.93
CA LEU A 69 -3.73 -7.37 -13.53
C LEU A 69 -4.19 -8.77 -13.94
N ALA A 70 -5.02 -9.41 -13.12
CA ALA A 70 -5.63 -10.70 -13.45
C ALA A 70 -6.56 -10.64 -14.67
N GLU A 71 -7.21 -9.49 -14.91
CA GLU A 71 -8.01 -9.26 -16.12
C GLU A 71 -7.11 -9.15 -17.37
N TRP A 72 -5.98 -8.45 -17.28
CA TRP A 72 -5.07 -8.23 -18.40
C TRP A 72 -4.16 -9.42 -18.70
N TYR A 73 -3.74 -10.15 -17.67
CA TYR A 73 -2.79 -11.27 -17.73
C TYR A 73 -3.39 -12.54 -17.09
N PRO A 74 -4.47 -13.12 -17.67
CA PRO A 74 -5.22 -14.20 -17.03
C PRO A 74 -4.44 -15.51 -16.89
N ASP A 75 -3.40 -15.73 -17.71
CA ASP A 75 -2.53 -16.90 -17.62
C ASP A 75 -1.53 -16.78 -16.44
N GLN A 76 -1.29 -15.57 -15.95
CA GLN A 76 -0.44 -15.29 -14.80
C GLN A 76 -1.24 -15.38 -13.50
N GLY A 77 -1.49 -16.63 -13.07
CA GLY A 77 -2.42 -16.95 -11.99
C GLY A 77 -2.08 -16.37 -10.60
N VAL A 78 -0.86 -15.85 -10.40
CA VAL A 78 -0.45 -15.24 -9.12
C VAL A 78 -1.32 -14.03 -8.77
N PHE A 79 -1.66 -13.18 -9.75
CA PHE A 79 -2.47 -11.98 -9.52
C PHE A 79 -3.85 -12.32 -8.96
N ASN A 80 -4.58 -13.22 -9.64
CA ASN A 80 -5.92 -13.60 -9.22
C ASN A 80 -5.92 -14.30 -7.85
N LYS A 81 -4.93 -15.18 -7.64
CA LYS A 81 -4.81 -15.92 -6.39
C LYS A 81 -4.60 -14.99 -5.21
N ILE A 82 -3.62 -14.07 -5.29
CA ILE A 82 -3.32 -13.14 -4.20
C ILE A 82 -4.51 -12.21 -3.96
N ALA A 83 -5.07 -11.61 -5.02
CA ALA A 83 -6.20 -10.68 -4.92
C ALA A 83 -7.44 -11.29 -4.24
N THR A 84 -7.87 -12.48 -4.67
CA THR A 84 -9.17 -13.05 -4.27
C THR A 84 -9.11 -13.83 -2.95
N THR A 85 -7.91 -14.14 -2.46
CA THR A 85 -7.74 -14.91 -1.22
C THR A 85 -7.14 -14.03 -0.13
N SER A 86 -5.94 -13.49 -0.36
CA SER A 86 -5.16 -12.85 0.69
C SER A 86 -5.53 -11.37 0.84
N GLU A 87 -5.46 -10.59 -0.25
CA GLU A 87 -5.76 -9.15 -0.17
C GLU A 87 -7.21 -8.86 0.19
N GLN A 88 -8.15 -9.69 -0.27
CA GLN A 88 -9.52 -9.61 0.19
C GLN A 88 -9.62 -9.84 1.70
N THR A 89 -8.84 -10.78 2.25
CA THR A 89 -8.79 -11.05 3.70
C THR A 89 -8.16 -9.89 4.47
N HIS A 90 -7.08 -9.30 3.96
CA HIS A 90 -6.46 -8.12 4.59
C HIS A 90 -7.40 -6.91 4.58
N THR A 91 -7.99 -6.63 3.41
CA THR A 91 -9.04 -5.63 3.19
C THR A 91 -10.15 -5.81 4.23
N ASP A 92 -10.73 -7.02 4.36
CA ASP A 92 -11.78 -7.32 5.33
C ASP A 92 -11.30 -7.19 6.79
N THR A 93 -10.05 -7.55 7.08
CA THR A 93 -9.45 -7.41 8.41
C THR A 93 -9.35 -5.94 8.82
N MET A 94 -8.92 -5.05 7.93
CA MET A 94 -8.85 -3.61 8.21
C MET A 94 -10.24 -3.00 8.40
N ARG A 95 -11.24 -3.42 7.61
CA ARG A 95 -12.65 -3.03 7.83
C ARG A 95 -13.12 -3.40 9.23
N ASP A 96 -12.85 -4.63 9.64
CA ASP A 96 -13.30 -5.13 10.94
C ASP A 96 -12.58 -4.40 12.09
N LYS A 97 -11.34 -3.96 11.88
CA LYS A 97 -10.63 -3.08 12.82
C LYS A 97 -11.21 -1.68 12.89
N LEU A 98 -11.55 -1.06 11.77
CA LEU A 98 -12.26 0.22 11.76
C LEU A 98 -13.56 0.12 12.57
N ALA A 99 -14.36 -0.92 12.32
CA ALA A 99 -15.58 -1.19 13.06
C ALA A 99 -15.32 -1.43 14.56
N GLN A 100 -14.26 -2.17 14.90
CA GLN A 100 -13.86 -2.43 16.29
C GLN A 100 -13.59 -1.15 17.08
N TYR A 101 -12.92 -0.17 16.46
CA TYR A 101 -12.59 1.10 17.12
C TYR A 101 -13.64 2.19 16.89
N GLY A 102 -14.71 1.91 16.14
CA GLY A 102 -15.79 2.87 15.88
C GLY A 102 -15.41 3.97 14.88
N LEU A 103 -14.53 3.64 13.92
CA LEU A 103 -14.18 4.48 12.78
C LEU A 103 -15.08 4.13 11.59
N GLU A 104 -15.41 5.12 10.77
CA GLU A 104 -16.17 4.92 9.53
C GLU A 104 -15.28 4.23 8.48
N ASP A 105 -15.85 3.29 7.71
CA ASP A 105 -15.13 2.69 6.58
C ASP A 105 -15.04 3.72 5.44
N PRO A 106 -13.84 4.12 4.99
CA PRO A 106 -13.69 5.07 3.88
C PRO A 106 -14.22 4.51 2.55
N ASN A 107 -14.39 3.19 2.43
CA ASN A 107 -14.82 2.49 1.21
C ASN A 107 -15.88 1.41 1.51
N PRO A 108 -17.09 1.77 1.97
CA PRO A 108 -18.09 0.79 2.42
C PRO A 108 -18.61 -0.10 1.28
N ASP A 109 -18.55 0.39 0.04
CA ASP A 109 -18.99 -0.30 -1.17
C ASP A 109 -17.90 -1.16 -1.83
N THR A 110 -16.75 -1.37 -1.14
CA THR A 110 -15.56 -2.01 -1.74
C THR A 110 -15.83 -3.40 -2.34
N ASN A 111 -16.84 -4.13 -1.87
CA ASN A 111 -17.16 -5.49 -2.30
C ASN A 111 -18.19 -5.56 -3.45
N ASN A 112 -18.63 -4.41 -3.98
CA ASN A 112 -19.51 -4.33 -5.16
C ASN A 112 -18.70 -4.54 -6.45
N LEU A 113 -18.09 -5.72 -6.60
CA LEU A 113 -17.24 -6.06 -7.72
C LEU A 113 -18.05 -6.43 -8.98
N PRO A 114 -17.58 -6.07 -10.19
CA PRO A 114 -16.32 -5.35 -10.47
C PRO A 114 -16.44 -3.82 -10.40
N GLN A 115 -17.61 -3.26 -10.08
CA GLN A 115 -17.86 -1.80 -10.16
C GLN A 115 -17.02 -0.98 -9.18
N SER A 116 -16.61 -1.55 -8.05
CA SER A 116 -15.80 -0.90 -7.02
C SER A 116 -14.28 -0.92 -7.28
N ILE A 117 -13.81 -1.65 -8.31
CA ILE A 117 -12.36 -1.76 -8.60
C ILE A 117 -11.80 -0.40 -8.98
N GLY A 118 -10.80 0.07 -8.22
CA GLY A 118 -10.12 1.34 -8.48
C GLY A 118 -10.95 2.57 -8.12
N VAL A 119 -12.01 2.41 -7.31
CA VAL A 119 -12.82 3.51 -6.78
C VAL A 119 -12.45 3.73 -5.32
N PHE A 120 -11.86 4.87 -4.97
CA PHE A 120 -11.53 5.23 -3.59
C PHE A 120 -12.32 6.45 -3.14
N THR A 121 -13.10 6.30 -2.07
CA THR A 121 -14.05 7.33 -1.59
C THR A 121 -13.68 7.95 -0.25
N GLY A 122 -12.54 7.57 0.33
CA GLY A 122 -12.08 8.13 1.60
C GLY A 122 -11.91 9.64 1.54
N GLU A 123 -12.47 10.35 2.51
CA GLU A 123 -12.38 11.82 2.59
C GLU A 123 -10.93 12.29 2.77
N GLU A 124 -10.14 11.52 3.54
CA GLU A 124 -8.76 11.87 3.89
C GLU A 124 -7.75 11.47 2.81
N TRP A 125 -7.79 10.21 2.35
CA TRP A 125 -6.77 9.63 1.49
C TRP A 125 -7.28 9.10 0.15
N GLY A 126 -8.58 9.13 -0.13
CA GLY A 126 -9.14 8.55 -1.37
C GLY A 126 -8.50 9.12 -2.64
N TRP A 127 -8.22 10.42 -2.67
CA TRP A 127 -7.51 11.07 -3.79
C TRP A 127 -6.14 10.46 -4.06
N TYR A 128 -5.39 10.12 -3.01
CA TYR A 128 -4.05 9.53 -3.12
C TYR A 128 -4.14 8.12 -3.71
N PHE A 129 -5.10 7.31 -3.24
CA PHE A 129 -5.26 5.95 -3.74
C PHE A 129 -5.82 5.90 -5.17
N ASP A 130 -6.71 6.83 -5.56
CA ASP A 130 -7.13 7.01 -6.95
C ASP A 130 -5.92 7.29 -7.86
N GLU A 131 -5.03 8.20 -7.45
CA GLU A 131 -3.79 8.52 -8.19
C GLU A 131 -2.84 7.33 -8.25
N LYS A 132 -2.64 6.61 -7.14
CA LYS A 132 -1.77 5.43 -7.09
C LYS A 132 -2.30 4.30 -7.94
N PHE A 133 -3.60 4.01 -7.89
CA PHE A 133 -4.21 3.00 -8.74
C PHE A 133 -4.00 3.30 -10.23
N ALA A 134 -4.21 4.55 -10.64
CA ALA A 134 -3.97 4.97 -12.02
C ALA A 134 -2.49 4.82 -12.41
N ALA A 135 -1.55 5.23 -11.55
CA ALA A 135 -0.12 5.13 -11.81
C ALA A 135 0.38 3.68 -11.89
N LEU A 136 -0.01 2.83 -10.94
CA LEU A 136 0.41 1.42 -10.87
C LEU A 136 -0.16 0.62 -12.04
N THR A 137 -1.43 0.82 -12.38
CA THR A 137 -2.03 0.15 -13.55
C THR A 137 -1.45 0.66 -14.87
N ALA A 138 -1.08 1.94 -14.97
CA ALA A 138 -0.38 2.45 -16.15
C ALA A 138 1.02 1.83 -16.32
N ALA A 139 1.77 1.67 -15.22
CA ALA A 139 3.08 1.01 -15.24
C ALA A 139 2.95 -0.46 -15.66
N ALA A 140 1.99 -1.18 -15.07
CA ALA A 140 1.76 -2.60 -15.33
C ALA A 140 1.25 -2.92 -16.75
N ALA A 141 0.60 -1.98 -17.42
CA ALA A 141 -0.01 -2.21 -18.74
C ALA A 141 1.01 -2.50 -19.86
N SER A 142 2.29 -2.22 -19.63
CA SER A 142 3.36 -2.34 -20.63
C SER A 142 3.67 -3.80 -20.98
N SER A 143 3.76 -4.68 -19.98
CA SER A 143 4.03 -6.10 -20.17
C SER A 143 3.68 -6.92 -18.91
N GLU A 144 3.53 -8.24 -19.05
CA GLU A 144 3.32 -9.12 -17.90
C GLU A 144 4.47 -9.04 -16.89
N LEU A 145 5.71 -8.88 -17.36
CA LEU A 145 6.86 -8.70 -16.48
C LEU A 145 6.76 -7.39 -15.68
N ASP A 146 6.38 -6.28 -16.33
CA ASP A 146 6.16 -5.01 -15.64
C ASP A 146 5.01 -5.12 -14.61
N ALA A 147 3.96 -5.87 -14.93
CA ALA A 147 2.87 -6.16 -14.00
C ALA A 147 3.32 -6.97 -12.77
N LEU A 148 4.22 -7.94 -12.95
CA LEU A 148 4.81 -8.67 -11.83
C LEU A 148 5.69 -7.77 -10.95
N TYR A 149 6.46 -6.86 -11.56
CA TYR A 149 7.24 -5.84 -10.83
C TYR A 149 6.33 -4.89 -10.04
N VAL A 150 5.20 -4.46 -10.60
CA VAL A 150 4.18 -3.69 -9.88
C VAL A 150 3.63 -4.49 -8.70
N GLY A 151 3.38 -5.79 -8.89
CA GLY A 151 3.04 -6.73 -7.82
C GLY A 151 4.02 -6.65 -6.66
N ALA A 152 5.30 -6.93 -6.93
CA ALA A 152 6.36 -6.93 -5.92
C ALA A 152 6.58 -5.54 -5.28
N TYR A 153 6.47 -4.45 -6.06
CA TYR A 153 6.61 -3.09 -5.54
C TYR A 153 5.54 -2.76 -4.49
N ILE A 154 4.29 -3.16 -4.75
CA ILE A 154 3.19 -2.94 -3.81
C ILE A 154 3.48 -3.66 -2.48
N GLU A 155 3.94 -4.91 -2.52
CA GLU A 155 4.24 -5.67 -1.29
C GLU A 155 5.40 -5.07 -0.49
N GLU A 156 6.44 -4.56 -1.17
CA GLU A 156 7.53 -3.83 -0.51
C GLU A 156 7.04 -2.53 0.17
N LEU A 157 6.21 -1.77 -0.53
CA LEU A 157 5.63 -0.53 0.00
C LEU A 157 4.70 -0.81 1.18
N ASP A 158 3.82 -1.79 1.03
CA ASP A 158 2.84 -2.18 2.04
C ASP A 158 3.52 -2.61 3.34
N MET A 159 4.58 -3.43 3.29
CA MET A 159 5.35 -3.77 4.50
C MET A 159 5.97 -2.56 5.20
N HIS A 160 6.48 -1.59 4.44
CA HIS A 160 7.01 -0.35 5.02
C HIS A 160 5.90 0.46 5.68
N ASP A 161 4.78 0.64 4.98
CA ASP A 161 3.67 1.50 5.39
C ASP A 161 2.87 0.86 6.55
N ILE A 162 2.81 -0.47 6.67
CA ILE A 162 2.30 -1.16 7.87
C ILE A 162 3.23 -0.93 9.07
N ALA A 163 4.55 -0.98 8.87
CA ALA A 163 5.52 -0.88 9.95
C ALA A 163 5.67 0.55 10.47
N ASN A 164 5.67 1.53 9.56
CA ASN A 164 5.97 2.93 9.81
C ASN A 164 4.83 3.83 9.32
N CYS A 165 5.12 5.11 9.07
CA CYS A 165 4.12 6.04 8.57
C CYS A 165 4.31 6.27 7.06
N PRO A 166 3.25 6.11 6.24
CA PRO A 166 3.31 6.44 4.82
C PRO A 166 3.83 7.85 4.60
N GLN A 167 4.71 8.06 3.62
CA GLN A 167 5.33 9.36 3.39
C GLN A 167 4.30 10.48 3.16
N VAL A 168 3.18 10.18 2.49
CA VAL A 168 2.09 11.15 2.27
C VAL A 168 1.43 11.59 3.58
N MET A 169 1.36 10.72 4.59
CA MET A 169 0.90 11.09 5.93
C MET A 169 1.93 11.97 6.62
N VAL A 170 3.22 11.63 6.56
CA VAL A 170 4.29 12.46 7.14
C VAL A 170 4.27 13.88 6.54
N ASP A 171 4.11 13.98 5.22
CA ASP A 171 4.02 15.26 4.51
C ASP A 171 2.78 16.07 4.91
N ALA A 172 1.70 15.40 5.30
CA ALA A 172 0.48 16.00 5.84
C ALA A 172 0.59 16.40 7.33
N GLY A 173 1.72 16.10 7.99
CA GLY A 173 2.01 16.51 9.36
C GLY A 173 1.77 15.43 10.43
N TYR A 174 1.54 14.18 10.02
CA TYR A 174 1.50 13.03 10.94
C TYR A 174 2.89 12.72 11.49
N THR A 175 2.95 12.10 12.68
CA THR A 175 4.22 11.72 13.30
C THR A 175 4.68 10.36 12.78
N ASP A 176 5.95 10.24 12.44
CA ASP A 176 6.59 8.96 12.12
C ASP A 176 7.34 8.41 13.35
N PRO A 177 7.18 7.12 13.73
CA PRO A 177 6.28 6.12 13.13
C PRO A 177 4.81 6.33 13.51
N CYS A 178 3.88 5.75 12.72
CA CYS A 178 2.45 5.66 13.08
C CYS A 178 1.84 4.25 12.95
N GLY A 179 2.56 3.27 12.39
CA GLY A 179 2.14 1.87 12.26
C GLY A 179 2.61 0.96 13.40
N LEU A 180 3.03 -0.26 13.05
CA LEU A 180 3.44 -1.30 14.01
C LEU A 180 4.56 -0.86 14.98
N ASN A 181 5.45 0.03 14.53
CA ASN A 181 6.53 0.57 15.35
C ASN A 181 6.08 1.70 16.30
N TYR A 182 4.80 2.08 16.26
CA TYR A 182 4.20 3.16 17.06
C TYR A 182 3.10 2.66 18.00
N THR A 183 2.13 1.90 17.47
CA THR A 183 0.91 1.55 18.19
C THR A 183 1.18 0.69 19.43
N ASP A 184 0.46 0.98 20.53
CA ASP A 184 0.42 0.13 21.71
C ASP A 184 -0.88 -0.69 21.82
N GLU A 185 -1.77 -0.53 20.84
CA GLU A 185 -3.06 -1.19 20.80
C GLU A 185 -2.92 -2.63 20.26
N SER A 186 -3.08 -3.58 21.17
CA SER A 186 -2.91 -5.02 20.90
C SER A 186 -3.75 -5.54 19.72
N GLY A 187 -4.94 -4.95 19.49
CA GLY A 187 -5.78 -5.31 18.37
C GLY A 187 -5.19 -4.92 17.02
N LEU A 188 -4.45 -3.82 16.93
CA LEU A 188 -3.74 -3.36 15.72
C LEU A 188 -2.43 -4.13 15.54
N ILE A 189 -1.64 -4.29 16.61
CA ILE A 189 -0.38 -5.03 16.57
C ILE A 189 -0.55 -6.43 15.95
N ASN A 190 -1.60 -7.16 16.35
CA ASN A 190 -1.85 -8.49 15.82
C ASN A 190 -2.28 -8.49 14.36
N ALA A 191 -3.06 -7.48 13.93
CA ALA A 191 -3.47 -7.35 12.55
C ALA A 191 -2.29 -6.98 11.65
N TYR A 192 -1.52 -5.95 12.02
CA TYR A 192 -0.35 -5.50 11.27
C TYR A 192 0.72 -6.57 11.11
N ARG A 193 0.97 -7.39 12.13
CA ARG A 193 1.87 -8.55 11.98
C ARG A 193 1.34 -9.58 10.98
N SER A 194 0.04 -9.85 11.02
CA SER A 194 -0.57 -10.79 10.06
C SER A 194 -0.53 -10.26 8.62
N LEU A 195 -0.69 -8.95 8.44
CA LEU A 195 -0.55 -8.30 7.14
C LEU A 195 0.90 -8.42 6.65
N ILE A 196 1.90 -8.02 7.45
CA ILE A 196 3.34 -8.16 7.10
C ILE A 196 3.68 -9.62 6.70
N ASP A 197 3.26 -10.62 7.49
CA ASP A 197 3.50 -12.03 7.16
C ASP A 197 2.88 -12.43 5.80
N GLY A 198 1.71 -11.85 5.48
CA GLY A 198 1.03 -11.98 4.19
C GLY A 198 1.82 -11.33 3.06
N SER A 199 2.17 -10.05 3.21
CA SER A 199 2.89 -9.25 2.21
C SER A 199 4.28 -9.82 1.91
N GLU A 200 4.99 -10.36 2.92
CA GLU A 200 6.22 -11.12 2.68
C GLU A 200 5.99 -12.38 1.82
N SER A 201 4.88 -13.09 2.06
CA SER A 201 4.52 -14.29 1.30
C SER A 201 4.16 -13.95 -0.14
N HIS A 202 3.51 -12.81 -0.36
CA HIS A 202 3.19 -12.28 -1.68
C HIS A 202 4.43 -11.81 -2.43
N LEU A 203 5.34 -11.09 -1.75
CA LEU A 203 6.61 -10.65 -2.32
C LEU A 203 7.40 -11.86 -2.85
N ARG A 204 7.52 -12.93 -2.03
CA ARG A 204 8.14 -14.19 -2.47
C ARG A 204 7.48 -14.78 -3.72
N ALA A 205 6.15 -14.71 -3.80
CA ALA A 205 5.41 -15.23 -4.95
C ALA A 205 5.67 -14.40 -6.22
N TYR A 206 5.62 -13.06 -6.13
CA TYR A 206 5.90 -12.18 -7.26
C TYR A 206 7.36 -12.29 -7.71
N VAL A 207 8.32 -12.21 -6.79
CA VAL A 207 9.75 -12.37 -7.08
C VAL A 207 10.00 -13.73 -7.74
N GLY A 208 9.38 -14.80 -7.26
CA GLY A 208 9.49 -16.13 -7.89
C GLY A 208 9.01 -16.15 -9.35
N GLN A 209 7.96 -15.41 -9.70
CA GLN A 209 7.52 -15.28 -11.10
C GLN A 209 8.47 -14.40 -11.92
N ILE A 210 8.97 -13.29 -11.35
CA ILE A 210 9.93 -12.40 -12.01
C ILE A 210 11.21 -13.16 -12.35
N GLU A 211 11.77 -13.87 -11.39
CA GLU A 211 13.02 -14.62 -11.54
C GLU A 211 12.90 -15.84 -12.45
N ALA A 212 11.69 -16.39 -12.63
CA ALA A 212 11.43 -17.38 -13.68
C ALA A 212 11.65 -16.79 -15.09
N VAL A 213 11.53 -15.47 -15.26
CA VAL A 213 11.75 -14.76 -16.52
C VAL A 213 13.19 -14.24 -16.64
N ILE A 214 13.72 -13.60 -15.59
CA ILE A 214 15.01 -12.89 -15.65
C ILE A 214 16.19 -13.70 -15.09
N GLY A 215 15.93 -14.86 -14.49
CA GLY A 215 16.92 -15.69 -13.80
C GLY A 215 16.88 -15.50 -12.28
N VAL A 216 17.20 -16.58 -11.58
CA VAL A 216 17.29 -16.63 -10.11
C VAL A 216 18.35 -15.64 -9.61
N ASP A 217 18.07 -14.99 -8.49
CA ASP A 217 18.93 -14.01 -7.82
C ASP A 217 19.17 -12.71 -8.60
N ASN A 218 18.28 -12.39 -9.55
CA ASN A 218 18.37 -11.15 -10.34
C ASN A 218 17.27 -10.13 -10.02
N TYR A 219 16.38 -10.41 -9.06
CA TYR A 219 15.44 -9.41 -8.57
C TYR A 219 16.15 -8.37 -7.70
N GLU A 220 15.97 -7.09 -8.02
CA GLU A 220 16.45 -5.95 -7.24
C GLU A 220 15.27 -5.31 -6.50
N ALA A 221 15.46 -5.01 -5.21
CA ALA A 221 14.47 -4.32 -4.37
C ALA A 221 14.10 -2.96 -4.97
N GLN A 222 12.81 -2.62 -4.94
CA GLN A 222 12.28 -1.41 -5.56
C GLN A 222 11.98 -0.31 -4.55
N TYR A 223 11.71 -0.67 -3.29
CA TYR A 223 11.34 0.28 -2.24
C TYR A 223 12.08 0.00 -0.92
N LEU A 224 12.05 -1.26 -0.45
CA LEU A 224 12.81 -1.67 0.73
C LEU A 224 14.31 -1.72 0.42
N SER A 225 15.12 -1.84 1.46
CA SER A 225 16.54 -2.10 1.25
C SER A 225 16.74 -3.50 0.65
N GLN A 226 17.78 -3.66 -0.17
CA GLN A 226 18.10 -4.98 -0.72
C GLN A 226 18.36 -6.01 0.40
N GLU A 227 18.95 -5.59 1.52
CA GLU A 227 19.19 -6.46 2.68
C GLU A 227 17.89 -6.98 3.29
N ASP A 228 16.86 -6.14 3.42
CA ASP A 228 15.55 -6.54 3.95
C ASP A 228 14.85 -7.52 2.99
N VAL A 229 14.87 -7.22 1.68
CA VAL A 229 14.30 -8.10 0.66
C VAL A 229 15.04 -9.44 0.64
N ASP A 230 16.37 -9.45 0.68
CA ASP A 230 17.18 -10.66 0.71
C ASP A 230 16.88 -11.51 1.95
N ALA A 231 16.69 -10.88 3.12
CA ALA A 231 16.25 -11.56 4.34
C ALA A 231 14.87 -12.22 4.17
N ILE A 232 13.90 -11.51 3.58
CA ILE A 232 12.55 -12.05 3.30
C ILE A 232 12.64 -13.23 2.33
N LEU A 233 13.47 -13.12 1.29
CA LEU A 233 13.70 -14.16 0.28
C LEU A 233 14.61 -15.29 0.76
N SER A 234 15.21 -15.15 1.94
CA SER A 234 16.12 -16.13 2.57
C SER A 234 17.39 -16.41 1.76
N ARG A 235 18.06 -15.37 1.26
CA ARG A 235 19.33 -15.48 0.51
C ARG A 235 20.33 -14.38 0.83
#